data_AF-A0A7X8SN59-F1
#
_entry.id   AF-A0A7X8SN59-F1
#
_cell.length_a   1.000
_cell.length_b   1.000
_cell.length_c   1.000
_cell.angle_alpha   90.00
_cell.angle_beta   90.00
_cell.angle_gamma   90.00
#
_symmetry.space_group_name_H-M   'P 1'
#
loop_
_entity.id
_entity.type
_entity.pdbx_description
1 polymer ?
#
loop_
_entity_poly.entity_id
_entity_poly.type
_entity_poly.pdbx_seq_one_letter_code
_entity_poly.pdbx_strand_id
1 'polypeptide(L)'
;MGILFIYLMIINIIGVTVVLLDYYHVIPRVPSLVLHLLELMGGVIMMLPVLFILKHNRVFRESYYLVSFWTLTIWFFISYIKFEFLG
;
A
#
# COMPACT_ATOMS: atom_id res chain seq x y z
N MET A 1 11.97 15.18 -8.68
CA MET A 1 11.22 14.04 -9.26
C MET A 1 11.90 12.69 -9.05
N GLY A 2 13.18 12.50 -9.42
CA GLY A 2 13.85 11.17 -9.33
C GLY A 2 13.92 10.55 -7.92
N ILE A 3 14.22 11.34 -6.88
CA ILE A 3 14.33 10.83 -5.50
C ILE A 3 12.99 10.32 -4.96
N LEU A 4 11.90 11.02 -5.27
CA LEU A 4 10.55 10.62 -4.86
C LEU A 4 10.10 9.33 -5.57
N PHE A 5 10.46 9.17 -6.84
CA PHE A 5 10.22 7.94 -7.57
C PHE A 5 10.98 6.75 -6.99
N ILE A 6 12.27 6.94 -6.66
CA ILE A 6 13.10 5.91 -6.01
C ILE A 6 12.52 5.53 -4.65
N TYR A 7 12.11 6.50 -3.84
CA TYR A 7 11.44 6.26 -2.57
C TYR A 7 10.17 5.42 -2.74
N LEU A 8 9.31 5.77 -3.70
CA LEU A 8 8.08 5.04 -4.00
C LEU A 8 8.36 3.60 -4.50
N MET A 9 9.42 3.39 -5.29
CA MET A 9 9.84 2.03 -5.67
C MET A 9 10.25 1.22 -4.44
N ILE A 10 11.09 1.79 -3.57
CA ILE A 10 11.61 1.09 -2.38
C ILE A 10 10.46 0.70 -1.45
N ILE A 11 9.54 1.61 -1.14
CA ILE A 11 8.43 1.31 -0.22
C ILE A 11 7.49 0.24 -0.78
N ASN A 12 7.26 0.22 -2.11
CA ASN A 12 6.46 -0.83 -2.74
C ASN A 12 7.17 -2.20 -2.70
N ILE A 13 8.48 -2.25 -2.96
CA ILE A 13 9.27 -3.49 -2.85
C ILE A 13 9.22 -4.03 -1.42
N ILE A 14 9.43 -3.16 -0.42
CA ILE A 14 9.37 -3.55 0.99
C ILE A 14 7.97 -4.08 1.32
N GLY A 15 6.91 -3.39 0.89
CA GLY A 15 5.53 -3.80 1.19
C GLY A 15 5.14 -5.14 0.59
N VAL A 16 5.48 -5.37 -0.68
CA VAL A 16 5.25 -6.67 -1.32
C VAL A 16 6.04 -7.76 -0.61
N THR A 17 7.28 -7.49 -0.24
CA THR A 17 8.13 -8.47 0.47
C THR A 17 7.54 -8.83 1.84
N VAL A 18 7.09 -7.84 2.61
CA VAL A 18 6.45 -8.07 3.92
C VAL A 18 5.18 -8.90 3.77
N VAL A 19 4.32 -8.58 2.79
CA VAL A 19 3.10 -9.34 2.52
C VAL A 19 3.39 -10.78 2.11
N LEU A 20 4.39 -11.00 1.24
CA LEU A 20 4.78 -12.35 0.82
C LEU A 20 5.35 -13.15 1.99
N LEU A 21 6.23 -12.56 2.80
CA LEU A 21 6.83 -13.24 3.95
C LEU A 21 5.78 -13.62 5.01
N ASP A 22 4.79 -12.74 5.25
CA ASP A 22 3.64 -13.03 6.11
C ASP A 22 2.78 -14.16 5.54
N TYR A 23 2.47 -14.11 4.23
CA TYR A 23 1.68 -15.12 3.55
C TYR A 23 2.32 -16.51 3.60
N TYR A 24 3.63 -16.60 3.36
CA TYR A 24 4.39 -17.85 3.42
C TYR A 24 4.80 -18.26 4.86
N HIS A 25 4.40 -17.51 5.88
CA HIS A 25 4.68 -17.79 7.30
C HIS A 25 6.19 -17.84 7.61
N VAL A 26 7.00 -17.09 6.86
CA VAL A 26 8.45 -16.96 7.08
C VAL A 26 8.73 -16.01 8.25
N ILE A 27 7.89 -14.99 8.41
CA ILE A 27 7.95 -14.03 9.52
C ILE A 27 6.72 -14.17 10.43
N PRO A 28 6.81 -13.68 11.68
CA PRO A 28 5.64 -13.54 12.54
C PRO A 28 4.56 -12.71 11.87
N ARG A 29 3.32 -13.08 12.17
CA ARG A 29 2.14 -12.55 11.50
C ARG A 29 2.08 -11.02 11.57
N VAL A 30 1.98 -10.36 10.42
CA VAL A 30 2.00 -8.89 10.35
C VAL A 30 0.61 -8.34 10.71
N PRO A 31 0.51 -7.39 11.67
CA PRO A 31 -0.77 -6.78 12.02
C PRO A 31 -1.26 -5.85 10.90
N SER A 32 -2.58 -5.76 10.72
CA SER A 32 -3.21 -4.93 9.68
C SER A 32 -2.82 -3.44 9.77
N LEU A 33 -2.52 -2.96 10.98
CA LEU A 33 -2.06 -1.59 11.20
C LEU A 33 -0.73 -1.31 10.47
N VAL A 34 0.19 -2.28 10.44
CA VAL A 34 1.48 -2.12 9.74
C VAL A 34 1.27 -2.10 8.23
N LEU A 35 0.34 -2.91 7.72
CA LEU A 35 -0.01 -2.90 6.29
C LEU A 35 -0.63 -1.56 5.88
N HIS A 36 -1.56 -1.01 6.69
CA HIS A 36 -2.11 0.33 6.45
C HIS A 36 -1.06 1.44 6.53
N LEU A 37 -0.08 1.35 7.43
CA LEU A 37 1.01 2.32 7.49
C LEU A 37 1.86 2.28 6.22
N LEU A 38 2.16 1.09 5.71
CA LEU A 38 2.88 0.92 4.45
C LEU A 38 2.10 1.47 3.25
N GLU A 39 0.79 1.27 3.23
CA GLU A 39 -0.11 1.89 2.26
C GLU A 39 -0.05 3.43 2.35
N LEU A 40 -0.16 3.99 3.56
CA LEU A 40 -0.07 5.45 3.79
C LEU A 40 1.26 6.04 3.30
N MET A 41 2.36 5.29 3.45
CA MET A 41 3.70 5.68 3.00
C MET A 41 3.90 5.65 1.48
N GLY A 42 2.91 5.16 0.72
CA GLY A 42 2.93 5.09 -0.75
C GLY A 42 3.08 3.67 -1.31
N GLY A 43 3.06 2.64 -0.46
CA GLY A 43 3.13 1.22 -0.85
C GLY A 43 1.84 0.66 -1.46
N VAL A 44 0.87 1.50 -1.84
CA VAL A 44 -0.47 1.02 -2.22
C VAL A 44 -0.50 0.32 -3.58
N ILE A 45 0.30 0.80 -4.54
CA ILE A 45 0.20 0.43 -5.96
C ILE A 45 0.45 -1.06 -6.18
N MET A 46 1.51 -1.60 -5.58
CA MET A 46 1.90 -3.01 -5.77
C MET A 46 1.33 -3.91 -4.67
N MET A 47 1.08 -3.37 -3.48
CA MET A 47 0.69 -4.18 -2.33
C MET A 47 -0.80 -4.59 -2.38
N LEU A 48 -1.70 -3.72 -2.85
CA LEU A 48 -3.12 -4.07 -3.04
C LEU A 48 -3.35 -5.21 -4.05
N PRO A 49 -2.77 -5.19 -5.27
CA PRO A 49 -2.90 -6.32 -6.20
C PRO A 49 -2.36 -7.62 -5.61
N VAL A 50 -1.24 -7.56 -4.89
CA VAL A 50 -0.64 -8.74 -4.25
C VAL A 50 -1.58 -9.31 -3.17
N LEU A 51 -2.16 -8.45 -2.33
CA LEU A 51 -3.15 -8.87 -1.33
C LEU A 51 -4.41 -9.48 -1.97
N PHE A 52 -4.85 -8.93 -3.11
CA PHE A 52 -5.98 -9.45 -3.88
C PHE A 52 -5.69 -10.82 -4.51
N ILE A 53 -4.53 -10.97 -5.17
CA ILE A 53 -4.10 -12.22 -5.82
C ILE A 53 -3.91 -13.34 -4.80
N LEU A 54 -3.26 -13.04 -3.67
CA LEU A 54 -2.97 -14.04 -2.64
C LEU A 54 -4.22 -14.45 -1.84
N LYS A 55 -5.38 -13.83 -2.09
CA LYS A 55 -6.61 -13.99 -1.30
C LYS A 55 -6.32 -13.98 0.20
N HIS A 56 -5.55 -12.99 0.65
CA HIS A 56 -5.12 -12.94 2.04
C HIS A 56 -6.35 -12.86 2.95
N ASN A 57 -6.63 -13.94 3.69
CA ASN A 57 -7.92 -14.23 4.31
C ASN A 57 -8.40 -13.14 5.30
N ARG A 58 -7.48 -12.32 5.85
CA ARG A 58 -7.83 -11.19 6.73
C ARG A 58 -8.07 -9.87 6.00
N VAL A 59 -7.48 -9.70 4.82
CA VAL A 59 -7.67 -8.51 3.97
C VAL A 59 -8.96 -8.60 3.16
N PHE A 60 -9.49 -9.81 2.98
CA PHE A 60 -10.83 -10.04 2.41
C PHE A 60 -12.00 -9.56 3.28
N ARG A 61 -11.75 -8.95 4.45
CA ARG A 61 -12.77 -8.12 5.09
C ARG A 61 -12.98 -6.88 4.23
N GLU A 62 -14.19 -6.70 3.71
CA GLU A 62 -14.56 -5.56 2.87
C GLU A 62 -14.15 -4.19 3.47
N SER A 63 -14.13 -4.11 4.80
CA SER A 63 -13.65 -2.93 5.55
C SER A 63 -12.19 -2.57 5.25
N TYR A 64 -11.30 -3.53 5.01
CA TYR A 64 -9.89 -3.26 4.71
C TYR A 64 -9.77 -2.60 3.33
N TYR A 65 -10.37 -3.21 2.30
CA TYR A 65 -10.34 -2.64 0.95
C TYR A 65 -10.97 -1.25 0.88
N LEU A 66 -12.04 -0.99 1.64
CA LEU A 66 -12.63 0.34 1.76
C LEU A 66 -11.62 1.36 2.31
N VAL A 67 -10.91 1.02 3.39
CA VAL A 67 -9.90 1.91 3.99
C VAL A 67 -8.74 2.16 3.03
N SER A 68 -8.22 1.12 2.38
CA SER A 68 -7.15 1.27 1.39
C SER A 68 -7.60 2.10 0.19
N PHE A 69 -8.84 1.92 -0.29
CA PHE A 69 -9.41 2.70 -1.39
C PHE A 69 -9.59 4.19 -1.02
N TRP A 70 -10.05 4.47 0.20
CA TRP A 70 -10.11 5.84 0.74
C TRP A 70 -8.73 6.47 0.80
N THR A 71 -7.73 5.72 1.26
CA THR A 71 -6.34 6.19 1.35
C THR A 71 -5.77 6.54 -0.02
N LEU A 72 -6.04 5.70 -1.03
CA LEU A 72 -5.70 5.92 -2.43
C LEU A 72 -6.39 7.17 -3.00
N THR A 73 -7.68 7.33 -2.72
CA THR A 73 -8.48 8.46 -3.19
C THR A 73 -7.95 9.77 -2.62
N ILE A 74 -7.66 9.81 -1.32
CA ILE A 74 -7.06 10.99 -0.66
C ILE A 74 -5.70 11.30 -1.28
N TRP A 75 -4.85 10.29 -1.50
CA TRP A 75 -3.55 10.47 -2.16
C TRP A 75 -3.68 11.06 -3.57
N PHE A 76 -4.65 10.55 -4.34
CA PHE A 76 -4.92 11.05 -5.70
C PHE A 76 -5.39 12.51 -5.67
N PHE A 77 -6.31 12.86 -4.78
CA PHE A 77 -6.77 14.25 -4.59
C PHE A 77 -5.64 15.18 -4.16
N ILE A 78 -4.80 14.77 -3.20
CA ILE A 78 -3.64 15.57 -2.77
C ILE A 78 -2.66 15.76 -3.93
N SER A 79 -2.40 14.71 -4.70
CA SER A 79 -1.51 14.78 -5.87
C SER A 79 -2.08 15.67 -6.97
N TYR A 80 -3.40 15.63 -7.19
CA TYR A 80 -4.10 16.45 -8.17
C TYR A 80 -4.09 17.94 -7.79
N ILE A 81 -4.45 18.27 -6.55
CA ILE A 81 -4.42 19.65 -6.03
C ILE A 81 -3.00 20.22 -6.09
N LYS A 82 -1.97 19.41 -5.76
CA LYS A 82 -0.58 19.84 -5.91
C LYS A 82 -0.19 20.13 -7.37
N PHE A 83 -0.81 19.45 -8.33
CA PHE A 83 -0.56 19.69 -9.76
C PHE A 83 -1.19 21.00 -10.23
N GLU A 84 -2.39 21.34 -9.76
CA GLU A 84 -3.05 22.63 -10.08
C GLU A 84 -2.36 23.84 -9.44
N PHE A 85 -1.72 23.70 -8.28
CA PHE A 85 -1.02 24.82 -7.62
C PHE A 85 0.42 25.05 -8.11
N LEU A 86 0.98 24.13 -8.90
CA LEU A 86 2.35 24.20 -9.45
C LEU A 86 2.39 24.28 -10.98
N GLY A 87 1.24 24.29 -11.65
CA GLY A 87 1.08 24.57 -13.08
C GLY A 87 0.58 25.98 -13.32
#